data_AF-A0A840ENI1-F1
#
_entry.id   AF-A0A840ENI1-F1
#
_cell.length_a   1.000
_cell.length_b   1.000
_cell.length_c   1.000
_cell.angle_alpha   90.00
_cell.angle_beta   90.00
_cell.angle_gamma   90.00
#
_symmetry.space_group_name_H-M   'P 1'
#
loop_
_entity.id
_entity.type
_entity.pdbx_description
1 polymer ?
#
loop_
_entity_poly.entity_id
_entity_poly.type
_entity_poly.pdbx_seq_one_letter_code
_entity_poly.pdbx_strand_id
1 'polypeptide(L)'
;MLRRENSKTLTPLRLQAMERMTLFLERIDPGSLLVRIKPYNDSKHDYENLLIQNIETEFEHNLAQQIYISDACWHAIKATKSATISLIRQANMSDKVDSPDKLREVVLTELIDKNAPSTTGIAFIKKEARELF
;
A
#
# COMPACT_ATOMS: atom_id res chain seq x y z
N MET A 1 25.30 -29.85 -5.09
CA MET A 1 25.55 -29.05 -3.85
C MET A 1 25.16 -27.59 -4.01
N LEU A 2 25.50 -26.90 -5.11
CA LEU A 2 25.09 -25.50 -5.39
C LEU A 2 23.59 -25.16 -5.21
N ARG A 3 22.65 -26.03 -5.64
CA ARG A 3 21.20 -25.79 -5.45
C ARG A 3 20.77 -25.76 -3.98
N ARG A 4 21.43 -26.54 -3.11
CA ARG A 4 21.11 -26.65 -1.67
C ARG A 4 21.73 -25.52 -0.84
N GLU A 5 22.82 -24.91 -1.33
CA GLU A 5 23.43 -23.72 -0.73
C GLU A 5 22.73 -22.44 -1.18
N ASN A 6 22.36 -22.32 -2.46
CA ASN A 6 21.58 -21.18 -2.96
C ASN A 6 20.20 -21.07 -2.29
N SER A 7 19.55 -22.19 -1.96
CA SER A 7 18.29 -22.16 -1.21
C SER A 7 18.46 -21.61 0.21
N LYS A 8 19.62 -21.81 0.87
CA LYS A 8 19.83 -21.28 2.23
C LYS A 8 19.96 -19.76 2.27
N THR A 9 20.42 -19.14 1.19
CA THR A 9 20.64 -17.68 1.12
C THR A 9 19.47 -16.94 0.45
N LEU A 10 18.83 -17.54 -0.56
CA LEU A 10 17.70 -16.93 -1.27
C LEU A 10 16.42 -16.93 -0.44
N THR A 11 16.21 -17.97 0.37
CA THR A 11 15.00 -18.12 1.18
C THR A 11 14.82 -16.99 2.20
N PRO A 12 15.85 -16.58 2.99
CA PRO A 12 15.75 -15.40 3.86
C PRO A 12 15.47 -14.09 3.11
N LEU A 13 16.07 -13.89 1.93
CA LEU A 13 15.84 -12.68 1.13
C LEU A 13 14.40 -12.58 0.63
N ARG A 14 13.80 -13.71 0.23
CA ARG A 14 12.38 -13.75 -0.17
C ARG A 14 11.46 -13.41 0.99
N LEU A 15 11.67 -13.99 2.18
CA LEU A 15 10.89 -13.64 3.37
C LEU A 15 11.00 -12.15 3.69
N GLN A 16 12.21 -11.60 3.71
CA GLN A 16 12.42 -10.20 4.00
C GLN A 16 11.73 -9.29 2.98
N ALA A 17 11.77 -9.63 1.69
CA ALA A 17 11.06 -8.89 0.65
C ALA A 17 9.54 -8.92 0.88
N MET A 18 8.98 -10.08 1.24
CA MET A 18 7.55 -10.25 1.54
C MET A 18 7.11 -9.48 2.79
N GLU A 19 7.93 -9.46 3.85
CA GLU A 19 7.71 -8.64 5.04
C GLU A 19 7.71 -7.15 4.69
N ARG A 20 8.68 -6.69 3.90
CA ARG A 20 8.76 -5.30 3.43
C ARG A 20 7.54 -4.92 2.57
N MET A 21 7.09 -5.81 1.69
CA MET A 21 5.89 -5.56 0.89
C MET A 21 4.62 -5.56 1.75
N THR A 22 4.53 -6.41 2.75
CA THR A 22 3.42 -6.40 3.72
C THR A 22 3.39 -5.05 4.45
N LEU A 23 4.54 -4.58 4.93
CA LEU A 23 4.66 -3.28 5.60
C LEU A 23 4.30 -2.11 4.67
N PHE A 24 4.69 -2.17 3.40
CA PHE A 24 4.25 -1.20 2.39
C PHE A 24 2.72 -1.13 2.31
N LEU A 25 2.04 -2.27 2.17
CA LEU A 25 0.58 -2.35 2.06
C LEU A 25 -0.12 -1.80 3.32
N GLU A 26 0.38 -2.11 4.51
CA GLU A 26 -0.12 -1.57 5.79
C GLU A 26 0.12 -0.07 5.94
N ARG A 27 1.20 0.47 5.35
CA ARG A 27 1.52 1.91 5.40
C ARG A 27 0.71 2.75 4.42
N ILE A 28 0.32 2.19 3.28
CA ILE A 28 -0.53 2.87 2.30
C ILE A 28 -2.02 2.65 2.56
N ASP A 29 -2.38 1.76 3.49
CA ASP A 29 -3.74 1.63 3.97
C ASP A 29 -4.28 3.01 4.42
N PRO A 30 -5.42 3.50 3.92
CA PRO A 30 -5.84 4.87 4.22
C PRO A 30 -6.09 5.11 5.71
N GLY A 31 -6.50 4.10 6.48
CA GLY A 31 -6.64 4.25 7.93
C GLY A 31 -5.31 4.57 8.61
N SER A 32 -4.28 3.81 8.28
CA SER A 32 -2.90 4.01 8.77
C SER A 32 -2.27 5.31 8.22
N LEU A 33 -2.47 5.58 6.92
CA LEU A 33 -1.90 6.72 6.23
C LEU A 33 -2.42 8.05 6.80
N LEU A 34 -3.74 8.18 6.98
CA LEU A 34 -4.36 9.42 7.47
C LEU A 34 -3.98 9.71 8.93
N VAL A 35 -3.76 8.68 9.76
CA VAL A 35 -3.26 8.89 11.14
C VAL A 35 -1.86 9.47 11.14
N ARG A 36 -0.97 8.97 10.28
CA ARG A 36 0.42 9.41 10.18
C ARG A 36 0.59 10.77 9.52
N ILE A 37 -0.18 11.03 8.46
CA ILE A 37 -0.02 12.21 7.62
C ILE A 37 -1.16 13.19 7.91
N LYS A 38 -0.82 14.23 8.66
CA LYS A 38 -1.76 15.31 9.01
C LYS A 38 -1.74 16.40 7.93
N PRO A 39 -2.87 17.08 7.69
CA PRO A 39 -2.90 18.30 6.88
C PRO A 39 -1.93 19.35 7.44
N TYR A 40 -1.31 20.14 6.56
CA TYR A 40 -0.41 21.24 6.94
C TYR A 40 -0.96 22.62 6.57
N ASN A 41 -2.07 22.66 5.83
CA ASN A 41 -2.80 23.86 5.46
C ASN A 41 -4.29 23.50 5.21
N ASP A 42 -5.09 24.48 4.81
CA ASP A 42 -6.53 24.34 4.61
C ASP A 42 -6.93 23.90 3.19
N SER A 43 -5.95 23.63 2.30
CA SER A 43 -6.21 23.22 0.92
C SER A 43 -6.42 21.71 0.83
N LYS A 44 -7.64 21.27 0.50
CA LYS A 44 -7.95 19.86 0.27
C LYS A 44 -7.09 19.23 -0.84
N HIS A 45 -6.75 20.02 -1.87
CA HIS A 45 -5.91 19.57 -2.99
C HIS A 45 -4.45 19.39 -2.58
N ASP A 46 -3.94 20.27 -1.72
CA ASP A 46 -2.58 20.14 -1.20
C ASP A 46 -2.47 18.90 -0.29
N TYR A 47 -3.50 18.67 0.53
CA TYR A 47 -3.54 17.47 1.38
C TYR A 47 -3.68 16.17 0.56
N GLU A 48 -4.53 16.14 -0.47
CA GLU A 48 -4.59 15.04 -1.44
C GLU A 48 -3.19 14.75 -2.03
N ASN A 49 -2.52 15.78 -2.55
CA ASN A 49 -1.21 15.64 -3.17
C ASN A 49 -0.17 15.10 -2.18
N LEU A 50 -0.19 15.59 -0.93
CA LEU A 50 0.68 15.10 0.15
C LEU A 50 0.50 13.60 0.41
N LEU A 51 -0.76 13.14 0.48
CA LEU A 51 -1.06 11.71 0.69
C LEU A 51 -0.54 10.85 -0.46
N ILE A 52 -0.80 11.28 -1.70
CA ILE A 52 -0.33 10.58 -2.90
C ILE A 52 1.20 10.53 -2.95
N GLN A 53 1.88 11.65 -2.66
CA GLN A 53 3.34 11.69 -2.60
C GLN A 53 3.90 10.71 -1.57
N ASN A 54 3.30 10.62 -0.38
CA ASN A 54 3.73 9.66 0.64
C ASN A 54 3.57 8.20 0.16
N ILE A 55 2.50 7.88 -0.55
CA ILE A 55 2.28 6.55 -1.14
C ILE A 55 3.36 6.24 -2.20
N GLU A 56 3.65 7.21 -3.08
CA GLU A 56 4.65 7.07 -4.14
C GLU A 56 6.06 6.87 -3.56
N THR A 57 6.47 7.72 -2.62
CA THR A 57 7.78 7.63 -1.96
C THR A 57 7.96 6.29 -1.22
N GLU A 58 6.95 5.84 -0.48
CA GLU A 58 7.01 4.53 0.19
C GLU A 58 7.10 3.37 -0.82
N PHE A 59 6.43 3.48 -1.98
CA PHE A 59 6.54 2.50 -3.05
C PHE A 59 7.94 2.48 -3.66
N GLU A 60 8.53 3.64 -3.96
CA GLU A 60 9.88 3.77 -4.51
C GLU A 60 10.94 3.18 -3.56
N HIS A 61 10.81 3.40 -2.25
CA HIS A 61 11.69 2.81 -1.24
C HIS A 61 11.67 1.28 -1.22
N ASN A 62 10.59 0.68 -1.73
CA ASN A 62 10.31 -0.75 -1.71
C ASN A 62 10.41 -1.40 -3.09
N LEU A 63 10.56 -0.62 -4.17
CA LEU A 63 10.54 -1.06 -5.56
C LEU A 63 11.53 -2.18 -5.88
N ALA A 64 12.73 -2.13 -5.29
CA ALA A 64 13.78 -3.12 -5.53
C ALA A 64 13.41 -4.52 -5.00
N GLN A 65 12.47 -4.63 -4.05
CA GLN A 65 12.05 -5.92 -3.49
C GLN A 65 11.25 -6.78 -4.48
N GLN A 66 10.74 -6.19 -5.57
CA GLN A 66 9.95 -6.90 -6.59
C GLN A 66 10.68 -8.12 -7.17
N ILE A 67 12.03 -8.12 -7.19
CA ILE A 67 12.83 -9.21 -7.75
C ILE A 67 12.75 -10.51 -6.94
N TYR A 68 12.24 -10.44 -5.71
CA TYR A 68 12.18 -11.55 -4.77
C TYR A 68 10.77 -12.08 -4.51
N ILE A 69 9.74 -11.51 -5.15
CA ILE A 69 8.35 -11.94 -5.03
C ILE A 69 7.82 -12.40 -6.38
N SER A 70 6.73 -13.16 -6.39
CA SER A 70 6.07 -13.57 -7.64
C SER A 70 5.46 -12.38 -8.39
N ASP A 71 5.35 -12.52 -9.71
CA ASP A 71 4.64 -11.56 -10.56
C ASP A 71 3.18 -11.38 -10.11
N ALA A 72 2.53 -12.43 -9.63
CA ALA A 72 1.16 -12.36 -9.13
C ALA A 72 1.04 -11.44 -7.90
N CYS A 73 1.93 -11.61 -6.92
CA CYS A 73 2.01 -10.71 -5.76
C CYS A 73 2.37 -9.29 -6.18
N TRP A 74 3.31 -9.13 -7.10
CA TRP A 74 3.70 -7.81 -7.59
C TRP A 74 2.54 -7.07 -8.28
N HIS A 75 1.76 -7.76 -9.11
CA HIS A 75 0.56 -7.19 -9.71
C HIS A 75 -0.48 -6.79 -8.66
N ALA A 76 -0.72 -7.63 -7.64
CA ALA A 76 -1.63 -7.31 -6.55
C ALA A 76 -1.19 -6.07 -5.76
N ILE A 77 0.11 -5.92 -5.50
CA ILE A 77 0.69 -4.76 -4.82
C ILE A 77 0.49 -3.48 -5.64
N LYS A 78 0.81 -3.50 -6.94
CA LYS A 78 0.59 -2.36 -7.84
C LYS A 78 -0.89 -1.99 -7.94
N ALA A 79 -1.78 -2.98 -8.07
CA ALA A 79 -3.21 -2.76 -8.12
C ALA A 79 -3.72 -2.12 -6.83
N THR A 80 -3.24 -2.58 -5.67
CA THR A 80 -3.58 -2.01 -4.36
C THR A 80 -3.16 -0.55 -4.27
N LYS A 81 -1.91 -0.23 -4.64
CA LYS A 81 -1.41 1.16 -4.69
C LYS A 81 -2.31 2.06 -5.54
N SER A 82 -2.60 1.63 -6.78
CA SER A 82 -3.44 2.40 -7.70
C SER A 82 -4.86 2.59 -7.18
N ALA A 83 -5.44 1.55 -6.56
CA ALA A 83 -6.77 1.62 -5.95
C ALA A 83 -6.81 2.61 -4.78
N THR A 84 -5.82 2.59 -3.89
CA THR A 84 -5.68 3.55 -2.79
C THR A 84 -5.60 4.99 -3.31
N ILE A 85 -4.75 5.27 -4.31
CA ILE A 85 -4.64 6.60 -4.92
C ILE A 85 -5.97 7.02 -5.56
N SER A 86 -6.64 6.11 -6.25
CA SER A 86 -7.93 6.38 -6.89
C SER A 86 -9.01 6.70 -5.87
N LEU A 87 -9.06 5.98 -4.75
CA LEU A 87 -10.00 6.23 -3.65
C LEU A 87 -9.81 7.65 -3.06
N ILE A 88 -8.57 8.07 -2.82
CA ILE A 88 -8.27 9.42 -2.32
C ILE A 88 -8.72 10.49 -3.32
N ARG A 89 -8.42 10.31 -4.62
CA ARG A 89 -8.85 11.22 -5.70
C ARG A 89 -10.37 11.34 -5.78
N GLN A 90 -11.05 10.21 -5.76
CA GLN A 90 -12.51 10.15 -5.83
C GLN A 90 -13.16 10.85 -4.63
N ALA A 91 -12.63 10.63 -3.43
CA ALA A 91 -13.10 11.32 -2.23
C ALA A 91 -12.95 12.84 -2.36
N ASN A 92 -11.81 13.33 -2.86
CA ASN A 92 -11.56 14.77 -3.01
C ASN A 92 -12.44 15.46 -4.07
N MET A 93 -12.85 14.71 -5.10
CA MET A 93 -13.79 15.17 -6.13
C MET A 93 -15.24 15.27 -5.64
N SER A 94 -15.57 14.70 -4.47
CA SER A 94 -16.93 14.79 -3.92
C SER A 94 -17.28 16.23 -3.57
N ASP A 95 -18.47 16.67 -3.96
CA ASP A 95 -19.03 17.98 -3.57
C ASP A 95 -19.19 18.13 -2.04
N LYS A 96 -19.16 17.02 -1.31
CA LYS A 96 -19.22 16.98 0.15
C LYS A 96 -17.89 17.32 0.82
N VAL A 97 -16.80 17.43 0.06
CA VAL A 97 -15.44 17.66 0.58
C VAL A 97 -14.99 19.07 0.22
N ASP A 98 -14.93 19.93 1.23
CA ASP A 98 -14.49 21.33 1.13
C ASP A 98 -13.17 21.61 1.88
N SER A 99 -12.74 20.67 2.72
CA SER A 99 -11.61 20.83 3.63
C SER A 99 -10.80 19.53 3.75
N PRO A 100 -9.51 19.61 4.16
CA PRO A 100 -8.69 18.44 4.42
C PRO A 100 -9.30 17.49 5.46
N ASP A 101 -9.90 18.03 6.53
CA ASP A 101 -10.55 17.20 7.54
C ASP A 101 -11.77 16.47 7.01
N LYS A 102 -12.56 17.13 6.15
CA LYS A 102 -13.68 16.47 5.49
C LYS A 102 -13.23 15.40 4.50
N LEU A 103 -12.09 15.60 3.82
CA LEU A 103 -11.47 14.58 2.97
C LEU A 103 -11.13 13.33 3.80
N ARG A 104 -10.52 13.50 4.99
CA ARG A 104 -10.20 12.38 5.89
C ARG A 104 -11.46 11.59 6.27
N GLU A 105 -12.51 12.28 6.65
CA GLU A 105 -13.79 11.66 7.05
C GLU A 105 -14.41 10.84 5.90
N VAL A 106 -14.46 11.42 4.70
CA VAL A 106 -15.03 10.74 3.52
C VAL A 106 -14.19 9.53 3.13
N VAL A 107 -12.86 9.64 3.12
CA VAL A 107 -11.97 8.50 2.83
C VAL A 107 -12.16 7.36 3.83
N LEU A 108 -12.28 7.65 5.12
CA LEU A 108 -12.52 6.64 6.16
C LEU A 108 -13.90 6.00 6.04
N THR A 109 -14.92 6.76 5.64
CA THR A 109 -16.28 6.24 5.42
C THR A 109 -16.31 5.26 4.25
N GLU A 110 -15.68 5.62 3.13
CA GLU A 110 -15.57 4.73 1.95
C GLU A 110 -14.84 3.42 2.25
N LEU A 111 -13.88 3.43 3.19
CA LEU A 111 -13.19 2.21 3.65
C LEU A 111 -14.09 1.25 4.43
N ILE A 112 -15.08 1.75 5.17
CA ILE A 112 -16.03 0.91 5.90
C ILE A 112 -16.92 0.17 4.90
N ASP A 113 -17.32 0.84 3.83
CA ASP A 113 -18.22 0.28 2.81
C ASP A 113 -17.50 -0.66 1.83
N LYS A 114 -16.23 -0.39 1.54
CA LYS A 114 -15.40 -1.18 0.62
C LYS A 114 -14.15 -1.62 1.36
N ASN A 115 -14.14 -2.88 1.83
CA ASN A 115 -12.98 -3.53 2.46
C ASN A 115 -11.65 -3.00 1.91
N ALA A 116 -10.73 -2.61 2.79
CA ALA A 116 -9.53 -1.86 2.41
C ALA A 116 -8.73 -2.57 1.29
N PRO A 117 -8.29 -1.85 0.23
CA PRO A 117 -7.53 -2.44 -0.88
C PRO A 117 -6.30 -3.24 -0.44
N SER A 118 -5.67 -2.83 0.67
CA SER A 118 -4.54 -3.47 1.36
C SER A 118 -4.77 -4.96 1.65
N THR A 119 -5.99 -5.33 2.03
CA THR A 119 -6.35 -6.70 2.41
C THR A 119 -6.14 -7.71 1.29
N THR A 120 -6.43 -7.33 0.05
CA THR A 120 -6.25 -8.20 -1.12
C THR A 120 -4.77 -8.42 -1.39
N GLY A 121 -3.95 -7.36 -1.39
CA GLY A 121 -2.51 -7.47 -1.59
C GLY A 121 -1.84 -8.36 -0.54
N ILE A 122 -2.22 -8.20 0.74
CA ILE A 122 -1.68 -9.00 1.84
C ILE A 122 -2.08 -10.47 1.70
N ALA A 123 -3.30 -10.76 1.24
CA ALA A 123 -3.74 -12.14 1.02
C ALA A 123 -2.88 -12.87 -0.02
N PHE A 124 -2.47 -12.19 -1.10
CA PHE A 124 -1.56 -12.74 -2.10
C PHE A 124 -0.18 -13.02 -1.50
N ILE A 125 0.39 -12.09 -0.74
CA ILE A 125 1.69 -12.29 -0.08
C ILE A 125 1.62 -13.49 0.89
N LYS A 126 0.56 -13.58 1.71
CA LYS A 126 0.35 -14.72 2.62
C LYS A 126 0.22 -16.05 1.88
N LYS A 127 -0.42 -16.06 0.71
CA LYS A 127 -0.55 -17.26 -0.12
C LYS A 127 0.82 -17.71 -0.63
N GLU A 128 1.59 -16.80 -1.22
CA GLU A 128 2.94 -17.13 -1.70
C GLU A 128 3.85 -17.61 -0.57
N ALA A 129 3.73 -17.04 0.63
CA ALA A 129 4.53 -17.46 1.78
C ALA A 129 4.23 -18.91 2.17
N ARG A 130 2.95 -19.31 2.15
CA ARG A 130 2.56 -20.71 2.44
C ARG A 130 2.95 -21.70 1.35
N GLU A 131 3.18 -21.25 0.12
CA GLU A 131 3.61 -22.11 -0.98
C GLU A 131 5.14 -22.31 -0.98
N LEU A 132 5.89 -21.36 -0.42
CA LEU A 132 7.34 -21.39 -0.34
C LEU A 132 7.88 -22.04 0.95
N PHE A 133 7.07 -22.10 2.01
CA PHE A 133 7.45 -22.51 3.38
C PHE A 133 6.44 -23.49 3.98
#